data_AF-A0A7X3RAB0-F1
#
_entry.id   AF-A0A7X3RAB0-F1
#
_cell.length_a   1.000
_cell.length_b   1.000
_cell.length_c   1.000
_cell.angle_alpha   90.00
_cell.angle_beta   90.00
_cell.angle_gamma   90.00
#
_symmetry.space_group_name_H-M   'P 1'
#
loop_
_entity.id
_entity.type
_entity.pdbx_description
1 polymer ?
#
loop_
_entity_poly.entity_id
_entity_poly.type
_entity_poly.pdbx_seq_one_letter_code
_entity_poly.pdbx_strand_id
1 'polypeptide(L)'
;MTAVASIRTAETVERPGRSLEELVDQLMATLTFGDEDGTVEPSAARSIHEARRMRQAGDIDGALDVLAGVDTAKAERNHLRWAFSEWKQLVKRRFGDHDAMVYSQGTGRAAALVPRGDGTLEVAAVLGMRWRPGKVVSGRSLRGLRPLAGGA
;
A
#
# COMPACT_ATOMS: atom_id res chain seq x y z
N MET A 1 -55.16 7.45 -33.47
CA MET A 1 -54.19 7.29 -34.58
C MET A 1 -53.90 8.68 -35.11
N THR A 2 -52.73 9.31 -35.02
CA THR A 2 -51.37 8.89 -34.65
C THR A 2 -50.63 10.17 -34.25
N ALA A 3 -49.90 10.14 -33.13
CA ALA A 3 -49.05 11.24 -32.66
C ALA A 3 -47.76 11.30 -33.50
N VAL A 4 -47.38 12.48 -33.97
CA VAL A 4 -46.08 12.72 -34.59
C VAL A 4 -45.19 13.39 -33.55
N ALA A 5 -44.27 12.59 -32.99
CA ALA A 5 -43.28 13.05 -32.02
C ALA A 5 -42.17 13.83 -32.73
N SER A 6 -42.02 15.12 -32.38
CA SER A 6 -40.82 15.90 -32.70
C SER A 6 -39.63 15.36 -31.91
N ILE A 7 -38.74 14.64 -32.59
CA ILE A 7 -37.44 14.24 -32.03
C ILE A 7 -36.49 15.44 -32.16
N ARG A 8 -36.13 16.01 -31.01
CA ARG A 8 -35.03 16.97 -30.89
C ARG A 8 -33.73 16.24 -31.20
N THR A 9 -32.97 16.75 -32.17
CA THR A 9 -31.59 16.34 -32.44
C THR A 9 -30.75 16.63 -31.19
N ALA A 10 -30.31 15.58 -30.49
CA ALA A 10 -29.33 15.70 -29.43
C ALA A 10 -27.97 15.96 -30.07
N GLU A 11 -27.42 17.15 -29.86
CA GLU A 11 -26.02 17.45 -30.17
C GLU A 11 -25.13 16.54 -29.31
N THR A 12 -24.55 15.52 -29.94
CA THR A 12 -23.44 14.76 -29.38
C THR A 12 -22.25 15.70 -29.26
N VAL A 13 -22.04 16.22 -28.06
CA VAL A 13 -20.79 16.87 -27.66
C VAL A 13 -19.70 15.81 -27.65
N GLU A 14 -19.02 15.64 -28.77
CA GLU A 14 -17.77 14.88 -28.87
C GLU A 14 -16.73 15.56 -27.97
N ARG A 15 -16.54 15.03 -26.77
CA ARG A 15 -15.31 15.31 -26.01
C ARG A 15 -14.17 14.61 -26.76
N PRO A 16 -13.13 15.31 -27.23
CA PRO A 16 -12.00 14.65 -27.85
C PRO A 16 -11.28 13.83 -26.79
N GLY A 17 -11.53 12.52 -26.79
CA GLY A 17 -10.70 11.56 -26.09
C GLY A 17 -9.33 11.57 -26.76
N ARG A 18 -8.28 11.79 -25.98
CA ARG A 18 -6.90 11.73 -26.46
C ARG A 18 -6.68 10.45 -27.25
N SER A 19 -5.98 10.54 -28.37
CA SER A 19 -5.71 9.37 -29.21
C SER A 19 -4.79 8.40 -28.46
N LEU A 20 -4.83 7.12 -28.83
CA LEU A 20 -3.93 6.11 -28.28
C LEU A 20 -2.46 6.50 -28.50
N GLU A 21 -2.18 7.15 -29.62
CA GLU A 21 -0.86 7.66 -30.00
C GLU A 21 -0.40 8.77 -29.04
N GLU A 22 -1.27 9.70 -28.67
CA GLU A 22 -0.96 10.74 -27.68
C GLU A 22 -0.67 10.16 -26.28
N LEU A 23 -1.37 9.08 -25.91
CA LEU A 23 -1.12 8.38 -24.65
C LEU A 23 0.22 7.62 -24.68
N VAL A 24 0.57 7.03 -25.83
CA VAL A 24 1.85 6.35 -26.04
C VAL A 24 3.00 7.35 -26.06
N ASP A 25 2.86 8.47 -26.76
CA ASP A 25 3.87 9.53 -26.79
C ASP A 25 4.08 10.16 -25.41
N GLN A 26 2.99 10.37 -24.65
CA GLN A 26 3.09 10.84 -23.27
C GLN A 26 3.79 9.81 -22.37
N LEU A 27 3.51 8.52 -22.53
CA LEU A 27 4.19 7.44 -21.80
C LEU A 27 5.68 7.39 -22.15
N MET A 28 6.02 7.49 -23.44
CA MET A 28 7.41 7.46 -23.92
C MET A 28 8.19 8.71 -23.48
N ALA A 29 7.59 9.89 -23.48
CA ALA A 29 8.20 11.10 -22.95
C ALA A 29 8.49 10.97 -21.44
N THR A 30 7.60 10.33 -20.69
CA THR A 30 7.79 10.12 -19.24
C THR A 30 8.88 9.10 -18.95
N LEU A 31 9.06 8.09 -19.81
CA LEU A 31 10.09 7.05 -19.67
C LEU A 31 11.47 7.49 -20.16
N THR A 32 11.52 8.40 -21.14
CA THR A 32 12.78 8.82 -21.79
C THR A 32 13.43 10.03 -21.10
N PHE A 33 12.63 10.87 -20.42
CA PHE A 33 13.12 12.05 -19.70
C PHE A 33 12.96 11.96 -18.17
N GLY A 34 12.64 10.76 -17.65
CA GLY A 34 12.60 10.50 -16.22
C GLY A 34 14.00 10.36 -15.65
N ASP A 35 14.58 11.47 -15.19
CA ASP A 35 15.74 11.61 -14.29
C ASP A 35 16.80 10.50 -14.34
N GLU A 36 17.86 10.75 -15.10
CA GLU A 36 19.18 10.17 -14.84
C GLU A 36 19.60 10.58 -13.41
N ASP A 37 19.94 9.59 -12.57
CA ASP A 37 20.34 9.67 -11.15
C ASP A 37 19.25 9.79 -10.05
N GLY A 38 18.01 9.43 -10.34
CA GLY A 38 17.01 9.15 -9.30
C GLY A 38 16.91 7.65 -9.00
N THR A 39 17.21 7.20 -7.77
CA THR A 39 16.60 5.93 -7.32
C THR A 39 15.10 6.17 -7.37
N VAL A 40 14.41 5.63 -8.39
CA VAL A 40 12.96 5.80 -8.54
C VAL A 40 12.32 5.09 -7.35
N GLU A 41 12.10 5.84 -6.26
CA GLU A 41 11.37 5.34 -5.11
C GLU A 41 10.02 4.84 -5.66
N PRO A 42 9.73 3.53 -5.54
CA PRO A 42 8.52 2.99 -6.13
C PRO A 42 7.33 3.70 -5.50
N SER A 43 6.48 4.27 -6.35
CA SER A 43 5.25 4.90 -5.87
C SER A 43 4.46 3.91 -5.02
N ALA A 44 3.76 4.39 -3.99
CA ALA A 44 2.99 3.51 -3.09
C ALA A 44 2.03 2.58 -3.86
N ALA A 45 1.44 3.06 -4.96
CA ALA A 45 0.60 2.23 -5.84
C ALA A 45 1.37 1.07 -6.47
N ARG A 46 2.59 1.31 -6.96
CA ARG A 46 3.46 0.27 -7.52
C ARG A 46 3.86 -0.75 -6.46
N SER A 47 4.26 -0.30 -5.28
CA SER A 47 4.61 -1.20 -4.16
C SER A 47 3.45 -2.09 -3.73
N ILE A 48 2.22 -1.55 -3.69
CA ILE A 48 1.02 -2.34 -3.39
C ILE A 48 0.77 -3.40 -4.48
N HIS A 49 0.90 -3.03 -5.76
CA HIS A 49 0.71 -3.97 -6.85
C HIS A 49 1.76 -5.09 -6.82
N GLU A 50 3.01 -4.73 -6.56
CA GLU A 50 4.12 -5.69 -6.47
C GLU A 50 3.95 -6.64 -5.28
N ALA A 51 3.58 -6.13 -4.11
CA ALA A 51 3.29 -6.95 -2.94
C ALA A 51 2.14 -7.95 -3.21
N ARG A 52 1.12 -7.54 -3.96
CA ARG A 52 0.02 -8.44 -4.38
C ARG A 52 0.50 -9.53 -5.32
N ARG A 53 1.35 -9.19 -6.30
CA ARG A 53 1.95 -10.14 -7.22
C ARG A 53 2.77 -11.20 -6.47
N MET A 54 3.62 -10.76 -5.54
CA MET A 54 4.42 -11.64 -4.67
C MET A 54 3.54 -12.53 -3.80
N ARG A 55 2.50 -11.96 -3.17
CA ARG A 55 1.53 -12.73 -2.38
C ARG A 55 0.84 -13.83 -3.18
N GLN A 56 0.46 -13.53 -4.43
CA GLN A 56 -0.17 -14.50 -5.33
C GLN A 56 0.80 -15.62 -5.74
N ALA A 57 2.09 -15.30 -5.89
CA ALA A 57 3.15 -16.26 -6.12
C ALA A 57 3.53 -17.07 -4.86
N GLY A 58 2.98 -16.72 -3.69
CA GLY A 58 3.28 -17.37 -2.40
C GLY A 58 4.46 -16.76 -1.65
N ASP A 59 5.11 -15.73 -2.19
CA ASP A 59 6.20 -15.01 -1.54
C ASP A 59 5.64 -13.96 -0.57
N ILE A 60 5.38 -14.40 0.66
CA ILE A 60 4.79 -13.55 1.71
C ILE A 60 5.83 -12.62 2.33
N ASP A 61 7.04 -13.12 2.55
CA ASP A 61 8.11 -12.35 3.19
C ASP A 61 8.60 -11.24 2.25
N GLY A 62 8.79 -11.53 0.95
CA GLY A 62 9.09 -10.52 -0.06
C GLY A 62 8.00 -9.45 -0.19
N ALA A 63 6.72 -9.85 -0.12
CA ALA A 63 5.61 -8.91 -0.15
C ALA A 63 5.61 -7.96 1.08
N LEU A 64 5.97 -8.47 2.26
CA LEU A 64 6.10 -7.66 3.47
C LEU A 64 7.27 -6.68 3.36
N ASP A 65 8.40 -7.09 2.80
CA ASP A 65 9.58 -6.24 2.60
C ASP A 65 9.29 -5.08 1.63
N VAL A 66 8.56 -5.35 0.54
CA VAL A 66 8.12 -4.30 -0.39
C VAL A 66 7.24 -3.27 0.30
N LEU A 67 6.31 -3.71 1.17
CA LEU A 67 5.44 -2.79 1.91
C LEU A 67 6.17 -2.04 3.02
N ALA A 68 7.20 -2.64 3.62
CA ALA A 68 8.04 -1.98 4.62
C ALA A 68 8.73 -0.73 4.04
N GLY A 69 9.09 -0.77 2.75
CA GLY A 69 9.75 0.32 2.02
C GLY A 69 8.82 1.42 1.49
N VAL A 70 7.50 1.36 1.72
CA VAL A 70 6.58 2.39 1.22
C VAL A 70 6.87 3.74 1.87
N ASP A 71 7.16 4.76 1.04
CA ASP A 71 7.27 6.14 1.51
C ASP A 71 5.90 6.70 1.88
N THR A 72 5.61 6.67 3.19
CA THR A 72 4.34 7.16 3.72
C THR A 72 4.20 8.68 3.73
N ALA A 73 5.29 9.43 3.56
CA ALA A 73 5.27 10.89 3.59
C ALA A 73 4.74 11.47 2.27
N LYS A 74 5.03 10.82 1.14
CA LYS A 74 4.61 11.25 -0.21
C LYS A 74 3.36 10.56 -0.71
N ALA A 75 2.93 9.47 -0.08
CA ALA A 75 1.80 8.68 -0.54
C ALA A 75 0.44 9.33 -0.23
N GLU A 76 -0.47 9.28 -1.20
CA GLU A 76 -1.86 9.67 -0.99
C GLU A 76 -2.55 8.78 0.05
N ARG A 77 -3.52 9.36 0.78
CA ARG A 77 -4.24 8.68 1.86
C ARG A 77 -4.93 7.38 1.42
N ASN A 78 -5.45 7.34 0.18
CA ASN A 78 -6.08 6.14 -0.37
C ASN A 78 -5.07 5.00 -0.56
N HIS A 79 -3.87 5.31 -1.07
CA HIS A 79 -2.78 4.33 -1.20
C HIS A 79 -2.33 3.82 0.16
N LEU A 80 -2.18 4.70 1.16
CA LEU A 80 -1.84 4.28 2.52
C LEU A 80 -2.87 3.34 3.14
N ARG A 81 -4.17 3.58 2.90
CA ARG A 81 -5.24 2.69 3.34
C ARG A 81 -5.14 1.32 2.68
N TRP A 82 -4.87 1.27 1.38
CA TRP A 82 -4.72 0.00 0.66
C TRP A 82 -3.44 -0.74 1.05
N ALA A 83 -2.31 -0.05 1.20
CA ALA A 83 -1.07 -0.63 1.69
C ALA A 83 -1.27 -1.21 3.09
N PHE A 84 -1.96 -0.49 3.97
CA PHE A 84 -2.29 -0.99 5.30
C PHE A 84 -3.18 -2.24 5.27
N SER A 85 -4.21 -2.27 4.41
CA SER A 85 -5.07 -3.45 4.25
C SER A 85 -4.30 -4.67 3.73
N GLU A 86 -3.43 -4.47 2.73
CA GLU A 86 -2.63 -5.55 2.15
C GLU A 86 -1.63 -6.09 3.18
N TRP A 87 -0.92 -5.19 3.85
CA TRP A 87 0.02 -5.51 4.91
C TRP A 87 -0.64 -6.30 6.05
N LYS A 88 -1.83 -5.88 6.49
CA LYS A 88 -2.58 -6.60 7.54
C LYS A 88 -2.93 -8.03 7.13
N GLN A 89 -3.32 -8.26 5.87
CA GLN A 89 -3.60 -9.62 5.37
C GLN A 89 -2.34 -10.49 5.35
N LEU A 90 -1.20 -9.93 4.92
CA LEU A 90 0.09 -10.62 4.91
C LEU A 90 0.54 -10.97 6.33
N VAL A 91 0.45 -10.02 7.27
CA VAL A 91 0.77 -10.25 8.69
C VAL A 91 -0.11 -11.35 9.27
N LYS A 92 -1.42 -11.31 9.03
CA LYS A 92 -2.34 -12.37 9.51
C LYS A 92 -1.93 -13.74 8.97
N ARG A 93 -1.65 -13.82 7.67
CA ARG A 93 -1.27 -15.08 7.02
C ARG A 93 0.08 -15.60 7.50
N ARG A 94 1.03 -14.71 7.80
CA ARG A 94 2.41 -15.07 8.16
C ARG A 94 2.60 -15.33 9.64
N PHE A 95 1.89 -14.59 10.48
CA PHE A 95 2.12 -14.54 11.93
C PHE A 95 0.88 -14.84 12.77
N GLY A 96 -0.21 -15.31 12.14
CA GLY A 96 -1.48 -15.57 12.84
C GLY A 96 -1.39 -16.58 13.98
N ASP A 97 -0.49 -17.54 13.87
CA ASP A 97 -0.27 -18.56 14.90
C ASP A 97 0.73 -18.13 16.00
N HIS A 98 1.27 -16.92 15.93
CA HIS A 98 2.36 -16.42 16.80
C HIS A 98 1.92 -15.31 17.77
N ASP A 99 0.63 -15.21 18.11
CA ASP A 99 0.07 -14.16 18.98
C ASP A 99 0.49 -12.73 18.56
N ALA A 100 0.65 -12.52 17.25
CA ALA A 100 1.17 -11.25 16.73
C ALA A 100 0.19 -10.09 17.00
N MET A 101 0.70 -9.07 17.70
CA MET A 101 -0.03 -7.86 18.03
C MET A 101 0.27 -6.75 17.02
N VAL A 102 -0.76 -6.11 16.48
CA VAL A 102 -0.59 -4.99 15.55
C VAL A 102 -0.70 -3.67 16.28
N TYR A 103 0.34 -2.84 16.16
CA TYR A 103 0.38 -1.47 16.65
C TYR A 103 0.40 -0.48 15.49
N SER A 104 -0.38 0.60 15.59
CA SER A 104 -0.42 1.66 14.58
C SER A 104 0.04 3.01 15.13
N GLN A 105 0.77 3.75 14.29
CA GLN A 105 1.16 5.14 14.46
C GLN A 105 0.42 6.05 13.46
N GLY A 106 -0.86 5.79 13.24
CA GLY A 106 -1.69 6.52 12.27
C GLY A 106 -1.68 5.89 10.87
N THR A 107 -2.26 6.60 9.91
CA THR A 107 -2.53 6.07 8.57
C THR A 107 -1.24 5.68 7.86
N GLY A 108 -1.14 4.42 7.45
CA GLY A 108 0.01 3.91 6.71
C GLY A 108 1.24 3.60 7.55
N ARG A 109 1.17 3.72 8.89
CA ARG A 109 2.28 3.36 9.78
C ARG A 109 1.85 2.32 10.79
N ALA A 110 2.45 1.14 10.72
CA ALA A 110 2.13 0.04 11.62
C ALA A 110 3.30 -0.92 11.80
N ALA A 111 3.25 -1.68 12.88
CA ALA A 111 4.16 -2.78 13.16
C ALA A 111 3.38 -3.98 13.72
N ALA A 112 3.77 -5.18 13.30
CA ALA A 112 3.35 -6.43 13.88
C ALA A 112 4.44 -6.87 14.86
N LEU A 113 4.04 -7.18 16.10
CA LEU A 113 4.93 -7.46 17.20
C LEU A 113 4.62 -8.84 17.78
N VAL A 114 5.65 -9.64 18.04
CA VAL A 114 5.53 -10.98 18.63
C VAL A 114 6.11 -10.98 20.04
N PRO A 115 5.42 -11.53 21.05
CA PRO A 115 5.97 -11.64 22.41
C PRO A 115 7.20 -12.55 22.49
N ARG A 116 8.23 -12.14 23.25
CA ARG A 116 9.42 -12.97 23.50
C ARG A 116 9.41 -13.75 24.82
N GLY A 117 8.40 -13.53 25.67
CA GLY A 117 8.26 -14.19 26.97
C GLY A 117 8.97 -13.51 28.16
N ASP A 118 9.86 -12.55 27.90
CA ASP A 118 10.57 -11.73 28.90
C ASP A 118 9.91 -10.36 29.14
N GLY A 119 8.68 -10.18 28.64
CA GLY A 119 7.97 -8.90 28.66
C GLY A 119 8.39 -7.92 27.57
N THR A 120 9.31 -8.31 26.67
CA THR A 120 9.65 -7.57 25.46
C THR A 120 8.89 -8.10 24.24
N LEU A 121 8.80 -7.25 23.22
CA LEU A 121 8.20 -7.60 21.95
C LEU A 121 9.24 -7.50 20.84
N GLU A 122 9.21 -8.44 19.91
CA GLU A 122 10.02 -8.38 18.69
C GLU A 122 9.19 -7.86 17.53
N VAL A 123 9.76 -6.94 16.76
CA VAL A 123 9.15 -6.46 15.51
C VAL A 123 9.24 -7.57 14.47
N ALA A 124 8.11 -8.15 14.09
CA ALA A 124 8.04 -9.19 13.07
C ALA A 124 7.90 -8.59 11.66
N ALA A 125 7.10 -7.52 11.52
CA ALA A 125 6.92 -6.80 10.26
C ALA A 125 6.58 -5.34 10.50
N VAL A 126 6.84 -4.49 9.51
CA VAL A 126 6.54 -3.06 9.56
C VAL A 126 5.88 -2.58 8.28
N LEU A 127 5.14 -1.49 8.39
CA LEU A 127 4.64 -0.69 7.27
C LEU A 127 5.02 0.75 7.56
N GLY A 128 5.90 1.34 6.74
CA GLY A 128 6.21 2.76 6.79
C GLY A 128 6.76 3.30 8.12
N MET A 129 7.18 2.42 9.03
CA MET A 129 7.82 2.78 10.29
C MET A 129 9.35 2.72 10.15
N ARG A 130 10.07 3.55 10.93
CA ARG A 130 11.55 3.50 11.00
C ARG A 130 12.10 2.28 11.75
N TRP A 131 11.23 1.35 12.15
CA TRP A 131 11.64 0.10 12.79
C TRP A 131 12.02 -0.91 11.73
N ARG A 132 12.78 -1.94 12.14
CA ARG A 132 13.17 -3.05 11.28
C ARG A 132 12.68 -4.35 11.89
N PRO A 133 12.34 -5.36 11.09
CA PRO A 133 12.14 -6.72 11.58
C PRO A 133 13.33 -7.18 12.45
N GLY A 134 13.05 -7.94 13.51
CA GLY A 134 14.03 -8.39 14.51
C GLY A 134 14.37 -7.37 15.59
N LYS A 135 13.90 -6.12 15.47
CA LYS A 135 14.11 -5.12 16.53
C LYS A 135 13.30 -5.49 17.77
N VAL A 136 13.96 -5.51 18.92
CA VAL A 136 13.29 -5.67 20.22
C VAL A 136 12.81 -4.32 20.75
N VAL A 137 11.57 -4.27 21.21
CA VAL A 137 10.94 -3.09 21.79
C VAL A 137 10.33 -3.41 23.14
N SER A 138 10.42 -2.44 24.06
CA SER A 138 9.80 -2.53 25.39
C SER A 138 8.42 -1.88 25.37
N GLY A 139 7.59 -2.13 26.39
CA GLY A 139 6.30 -1.44 26.54
C GLY A 139 6.41 0.10 26.52
N ARG A 140 7.53 0.68 26.98
CA ARG A 140 7.79 2.13 26.91
C ARG A 140 7.87 2.62 25.46
N SER A 141 8.40 1.82 24.55
CA SER A 141 8.52 2.15 23.12
C SER A 141 7.17 2.15 22.40
N LEU A 142 6.13 1.57 23.01
CA LEU A 142 4.77 1.53 22.48
C LEU A 142 3.94 2.75 22.90
N ARG A 143 4.49 3.63 23.75
CA ARG A 143 3.77 4.81 24.24
C ARG A 143 3.35 5.70 23.07
N GLY A 144 2.05 5.94 22.96
CA GLY A 144 1.47 6.73 21.86
C GLY A 144 1.09 5.91 20.62
N LEU A 145 1.42 4.62 20.57
CA LEU A 145 0.88 3.70 19.58
C LEU A 145 -0.45 3.14 20.07
N ARG A 146 -1.37 2.89 19.13
CA ARG A 146 -2.65 2.25 19.43
C ARG A 146 -2.58 0.77 19.04
N PRO A 147 -2.84 -0.18 19.97
CA PRO A 147 -3.06 -1.55 19.58
C PRO A 147 -4.35 -1.61 18.77
N LEU A 148 -4.32 -2.31 17.63
CA LEU A 148 -5.54 -2.60 16.89
C LEU A 148 -6.16 -3.85 17.50
N ALA A 149 -7.35 -3.70 18.08
CA ALA A 149 -8.11 -4.84 18.60
C ALA A 149 -8.35 -5.84 17.44
N GLY A 150 -7.88 -7.07 17.62
CA GLY A 150 -7.82 -8.09 16.57
C GLY A 150 -6.37 -8.33 16.14
N GLY A 151 -5.67 -9.12 16.97
CA GLY A 151 -4.52 -9.90 16.51
C GLY A 151 -4.94 -10.74 15.31
N ALA A 152 -4.08 -10.74 14.30
CA ALA A 152 -4.15 -11.50 13.05
C ALA A 152 -5.54 -12.05 12.66
#